data_AF-A0A7S4ZS33-F1
#
_entry.id   AF-A0A7S4ZS33-F1
#
_cell.length_a   1.000
_cell.length_b   1.000
_cell.length_c   1.000
_cell.angle_alpha   90.00
_cell.angle_beta   90.00
_cell.angle_gamma   90.00
#
_symmetry.space_group_name_H-M   'P 1'
#
loop_
_entity.id
_entity.type
_entity.pdbx_description
1 polymer ?
#
loop_
_entity_poly.entity_id
_entity_poly.type
_entity_poly.pdbx_seq_one_letter_code
_entity_poly.pdbx_strand_id
1 'polypeptide(L)'
;METRESLGLLSAHLEQLLQRHGVLGSQGQIEPAKADELSAELRHRLYGLLENMAELKGLIEVGRDARRGKALSPAVMNAAQVMMEEVCRALEGQKAKQ
;
A
#
# COMPACT_ATOMS: atom_id res chain seq x y z
N MET A 1 -3.54 -21.06 -4.53
CA MET A 1 -2.89 -20.25 -5.59
C MET A 1 -3.45 -18.84 -5.64
N GLU A 2 -4.70 -18.62 -5.20
CA GLU A 2 -5.45 -17.36 -5.24
C GLU A 2 -4.80 -16.20 -4.45
N THR A 3 -4.29 -16.43 -3.24
CA THR A 3 -3.80 -15.36 -2.34
C THR A 3 -2.66 -14.53 -2.96
N ARG A 4 -1.70 -15.17 -3.64
CA ARG A 4 -0.55 -14.45 -4.21
C ARG A 4 -0.97 -13.60 -5.42
N GLU A 5 -1.87 -14.12 -6.25
CA GLU A 5 -2.38 -13.39 -7.41
C GLU A 5 -3.19 -12.17 -6.98
N SER A 6 -4.12 -12.37 -6.03
CA SER A 6 -4.88 -11.27 -5.41
C SER A 6 -3.97 -10.23 -4.77
N LEU A 7 -2.96 -10.65 -4.02
CA LEU A 7 -1.97 -9.75 -3.42
C LEU A 7 -1.17 -8.98 -4.48
N GLY A 8 -0.85 -9.62 -5.61
CA GLY A 8 -0.17 -8.98 -6.73
C GLY A 8 -1.01 -7.86 -7.37
N LEU A 9 -2.31 -8.12 -7.57
CA LEU A 9 -3.27 -7.14 -8.09
C LEU A 9 -3.48 -5.97 -7.11
N LEU A 10 -3.70 -6.27 -5.84
CA LEU A 10 -3.83 -5.26 -4.78
C LEU A 10 -2.58 -4.40 -4.67
N SER A 11 -1.40 -5.00 -4.77
CA SER A 11 -0.15 -4.24 -4.73
C SER A 11 0.00 -3.31 -5.94
N ALA A 12 -0.40 -3.74 -7.14
CA ALA A 12 -0.37 -2.87 -8.32
C ALA A 12 -1.35 -1.70 -8.16
N HIS A 13 -2.53 -1.97 -7.62
CA HIS A 13 -3.55 -0.95 -7.36
C HIS A 13 -3.10 0.05 -6.28
N LEU A 14 -2.53 -0.43 -5.17
CA LEU A 14 -1.96 0.42 -4.12
C LEU A 14 -0.90 1.36 -4.69
N GLU A 15 0.04 0.85 -5.49
CA GLU A 15 1.08 1.69 -6.09
C GLU A 15 0.49 2.77 -7.02
N GLN A 16 -0.57 2.48 -7.78
CA GLN A 16 -1.27 3.48 -8.57
C GLN A 16 -1.95 4.56 -7.71
N LEU A 17 -2.60 4.18 -6.61
CA LEU A 17 -3.20 5.14 -5.68
C LEU A 17 -2.13 6.04 -5.07
N LEU A 18 -1.01 5.46 -4.63
CA LEU A 18 0.10 6.20 -4.06
C LEU A 18 0.76 7.16 -5.07
N GLN A 19 0.80 6.81 -6.35
CA GLN A 19 1.21 7.74 -7.42
C GLN A 19 0.23 8.92 -7.55
N ARG A 20 -1.08 8.65 -7.53
CA ARG A 20 -2.12 9.71 -7.60
C ARG A 20 -2.07 10.66 -6.40
N HIS A 21 -1.68 10.15 -5.23
CA HIS A 21 -1.47 10.93 -4.01
C HIS A 21 -0.07 11.57 -3.92
N GLY A 22 0.79 11.40 -4.93
CA GLY A 22 2.13 12.00 -4.97
C GLY A 22 3.13 11.41 -3.97
N VAL A 23 2.89 10.18 -3.50
CA VAL A 23 3.81 9.44 -2.61
C VAL A 23 4.86 8.70 -3.41
N LEU A 24 4.42 8.04 -4.49
CA LEU A 24 5.30 7.33 -5.42
C LEU A 24 5.51 8.16 -6.68
N GLY A 25 6.74 8.15 -7.17
CA GLY A 25 7.10 8.69 -8.47
C GLY A 25 6.68 7.78 -9.62
N SER A 26 6.96 8.22 -10.85
CA SER A 26 6.60 7.50 -12.08
C SER A 26 7.29 6.14 -12.23
N GLN A 27 8.43 5.91 -11.58
CA GLN A 27 9.13 4.61 -11.56
C GLN A 27 8.82 3.78 -10.31
N GLY A 28 7.84 4.20 -9.50
CA GLY A 28 7.38 3.48 -8.31
C GLY A 28 8.27 3.63 -7.08
N GLN A 29 9.30 4.45 -7.11
CA GLN A 29 10.07 4.81 -5.92
C GLN A 29 9.30 5.81 -5.05
N ILE A 30 9.47 5.73 -3.73
CA ILE A 30 9.00 6.78 -2.83
C ILE A 30 9.75 8.06 -3.19
N GLU A 31 9.00 9.14 -3.39
CA GLU A 31 9.60 10.44 -3.69
C GLU A 31 10.50 10.88 -2.52
N PRO A 32 11.76 11.33 -2.76
CA PRO A 32 12.68 11.68 -1.69
C PRO A 32 12.12 12.73 -0.72
N ALA A 33 11.33 13.68 -1.24
CA ALA A 33 10.66 14.71 -0.45
C ALA A 33 9.57 14.17 0.50
N LYS A 34 9.22 12.88 0.40
CA LYS A 34 8.20 12.18 1.18
C LYS A 34 8.77 10.95 1.88
N ALA A 35 10.09 10.74 1.87
CA ALA A 35 10.70 9.53 2.41
C ALA A 35 10.59 9.40 3.94
N ASP A 36 10.49 10.53 4.64
CA ASP A 36 10.56 10.54 6.11
C ASP A 36 9.18 10.52 6.77
N GLU A 37 8.18 11.20 6.19
CA GLU A 37 6.85 11.31 6.80
C GLU A 37 5.70 11.30 5.78
N LEU A 38 4.58 10.68 6.19
CA LEU A 38 3.31 10.80 5.51
C LEU A 38 2.79 12.25 5.59
N SER A 39 2.15 12.73 4.51
CA SER A 39 1.45 14.02 4.56
C SER A 39 0.32 14.00 5.60
N ALA A 40 -0.08 15.17 6.10
CA ALA A 40 -1.20 15.24 7.07
C ALA A 40 -2.49 14.61 6.53
N GLU A 41 -2.77 14.80 5.24
CA GLU A 41 -3.92 14.16 4.58
C GLU A 41 -3.81 12.63 4.59
N LEU A 42 -2.65 12.09 4.23
CA LEU A 42 -2.45 10.64 4.21
C LEU A 42 -2.45 10.05 5.62
N ARG A 43 -1.82 10.72 6.59
CA ARG A 43 -1.90 10.33 8.00
C ARG A 43 -3.34 10.26 8.49
N HIS A 44 -4.18 11.21 8.08
CA HIS A 44 -5.58 11.20 8.43
C HIS A 44 -6.34 10.03 7.77
N ARG A 45 -6.16 9.83 6.46
CA ARG A 45 -6.82 8.74 5.72
C ARG A 45 -6.41 7.36 6.21
N LEU A 46 -5.14 7.18 6.57
CA LEU A 46 -4.55 5.91 6.99
C LEU A 46 -4.52 5.73 8.51
N TYR A 47 -5.17 6.62 9.26
CA TYR A 47 -5.21 6.56 10.71
C TYR A 47 -5.81 5.22 11.18
N GLY A 48 -5.08 4.53 12.05
CA GLY A 48 -5.46 3.20 12.55
C GLY A 48 -5.14 2.04 11.60
N LEU A 49 -4.64 2.31 10.39
CA LEU A 49 -4.15 1.31 9.44
C LEU A 49 -2.62 1.30 9.35
N LEU A 50 -2.03 2.50 9.21
CA LEU A 50 -0.58 2.67 9.12
C LEU A 50 -0.15 3.84 10.01
N GLU A 51 0.86 3.62 10.84
CA GLU A 51 1.39 4.59 11.79
C GLU A 51 2.39 5.55 11.15
N ASN A 52 3.15 5.07 10.15
CA ASN A 52 4.27 5.82 9.59
C ASN A 52 4.65 5.37 8.17
N MET A 53 5.62 6.08 7.58
CA MET A 53 6.13 5.79 6.23
C MET A 53 6.84 4.42 6.13
N ALA A 54 7.46 3.94 7.21
CA ALA A 54 8.15 2.65 7.20
C ALA A 54 7.17 1.48 7.04
N GLU A 55 6.01 1.55 7.68
CA GLU A 55 4.96 0.54 7.51
C GLU A 55 4.37 0.56 6.09
N LEU A 56 4.13 1.74 5.53
CA LEU A 56 3.69 1.87 4.13
C LEU A 56 4.73 1.26 3.17
N LYS A 57 6.02 1.57 3.39
CA LYS A 57 7.12 1.02 2.60
C LYS A 57 7.18 -0.50 2.71
N GLY A 58 7.08 -1.05 3.92
CA GLY A 58 7.04 -2.50 4.15
C GLY A 58 5.89 -3.17 3.40
N LEU A 59 4.70 -2.56 3.42
CA LEU A 59 3.53 -3.07 2.68
C LEU A 59 3.79 -3.11 1.16
N ILE A 60 4.36 -2.04 0.60
CA ILE A 60 4.74 -1.98 -0.82
C ILE A 60 5.77 -3.07 -1.16
N GLU A 61 6.77 -3.27 -0.30
CA GLU A 61 7.81 -4.28 -0.50
C GLU A 61 7.25 -5.70 -0.50
N VAL A 62 6.35 -6.03 0.43
CA VAL A 62 5.69 -7.35 0.45
C VAL A 62 4.91 -7.59 -0.84
N GLY A 63 4.18 -6.60 -1.33
CA GLY A 63 3.45 -6.72 -2.59
C GLY A 63 4.33 -6.92 -3.82
N ARG A 64 5.48 -6.22 -3.85
CA ARG A 64 6.51 -6.42 -4.89
C ARG A 64 7.13 -7.80 -4.83
N ASP A 65 7.41 -8.28 -3.63
CA ASP A 65 7.96 -9.61 -3.41
C ASP A 65 6.97 -10.70 -3.83
N ALA A 66 5.67 -10.50 -3.58
CA ALA A 66 4.60 -11.36 -4.09
C ALA A 66 4.57 -11.39 -5.63
N ARG A 67 4.60 -10.22 -6.31
CA ARG A 67 4.63 -10.14 -7.78
C ARG A 67 5.90 -10.75 -8.40
N ARG A 68 7.03 -10.65 -7.70
CA ARG A 68 8.32 -11.24 -8.14
C ARG A 68 8.42 -12.75 -7.85
N GLY A 69 7.40 -13.35 -7.23
CA GLY A 69 7.39 -14.76 -6.87
C GLY A 69 8.33 -15.13 -5.72
N LYS A 70 8.83 -14.15 -4.95
CA LYS A 70 9.70 -14.41 -3.79
C LYS A 70 8.95 -15.18 -2.71
N ALA A 71 9.65 -16.05 -1.98
CA ALA A 71 9.07 -16.80 -0.88
C ALA A 71 8.52 -15.86 0.21
N LEU A 72 7.20 -15.96 0.45
CA LEU A 72 6.48 -15.28 1.52
C LEU A 72 5.74 -16.34 2.32
N SER A 73 5.70 -16.20 3.64
CA SER A 73 4.92 -17.11 4.47
C SER A 73 3.41 -16.89 4.25
N PRO A 74 2.57 -17.92 4.45
CA PRO A 74 1.12 -17.75 4.37
C PRO A 74 0.59 -16.64 5.30
N ALA A 75 1.15 -16.52 6.51
CA ALA A 75 0.78 -15.47 7.45
C ALA A 75 1.08 -14.07 6.92
N VAL A 76 2.26 -13.86 6.31
CA VAL A 76 2.62 -12.58 5.70
C VAL A 76 1.72 -12.26 4.50
N MET A 77 1.43 -13.24 3.65
CA MET A 77 0.55 -13.02 2.50
C MET A 77 -0.87 -12.64 2.94
N ASN A 78 -1.43 -13.34 3.93
CA ASN A 78 -2.78 -13.04 4.42
C ASN A 78 -2.84 -11.68 5.11
N ALA A 79 -1.88 -11.35 5.98
CA ALA A 79 -1.83 -10.06 6.63
C ALA A 79 -1.67 -8.92 5.61
N ALA A 80 -0.76 -9.06 4.64
CA ALA A 80 -0.55 -8.06 3.61
C ALA A 80 -1.78 -7.89 2.70
N GLN A 81 -2.50 -8.96 2.40
CA GLN A 81 -3.73 -8.88 1.62
C GLN A 81 -4.76 -8.00 2.34
N VAL A 82 -5.07 -8.31 3.60
CA VAL A 82 -6.03 -7.54 4.41
C VAL A 82 -5.59 -6.07 4.51
N MET A 83 -4.33 -5.83 4.85
CA MET A 83 -3.80 -4.47 4.97
C MET A 83 -3.86 -3.69 3.64
N MET A 84 -3.52 -4.31 2.51
CA MET A 84 -3.59 -3.64 1.21
C MET A 84 -5.04 -3.32 0.82
N GLU A 85 -6.00 -4.20 1.10
CA GLU A 85 -7.42 -3.94 0.85
C GLU A 85 -7.91 -2.71 1.63
N GLU A 86 -7.62 -2.65 2.93
CA GLU A 86 -8.04 -1.53 3.79
C GLU A 86 -7.36 -0.21 3.40
N VAL A 87 -6.05 -0.24 3.15
CA VAL A 87 -5.29 0.93 2.70
C VAL A 87 -5.79 1.42 1.35
N CYS A 88 -6.06 0.54 0.38
CA CYS A 88 -6.62 0.94 -0.91
C CYS A 88 -7.97 1.63 -0.72
N ARG A 89 -8.88 1.03 0.06
CA ARG A 89 -10.21 1.63 0.34
C ARG A 89 -10.11 2.99 0.99
N ALA A 90 -9.16 3.18 1.92
CA ALA A 90 -8.92 4.46 2.57
C ALA A 90 -8.40 5.53 1.60
N LEU A 91 -7.50 5.16 0.68
CA LEU A 91 -6.90 6.05 -0.30
C LEU A 91 -7.83 6.41 -1.47
N GLU A 92 -8.72 5.51 -1.87
CA GLU A 92 -9.77 5.78 -2.86
C GLU A 92 -10.79 6.82 -2.36
N GLY A 93 -10.85 6.98 -1.04
CA GLY A 93 -11.90 7.73 -0.37
C GLY A 93 -13.18 6.92 -0.35
N GLN A 94 -13.73 6.67 0.83
CA GLN A 94 -15.16 6.45 0.91
C GLN A 94 -15.80 7.63 0.17
N LYS A 95 -16.66 7.36 -0.83
CA LYS A 95 -17.61 8.38 -1.27
C LYS A 95 -18.26 8.89 0.02
N ALA A 96 -17.93 10.10 0.43
CA ALA A 96 -18.64 10.76 1.50
C ALA A 96 -20.11 10.69 1.06
N LYS A 97 -20.90 9.87 1.76
CA LYS A 97 -22.35 10.04 1.71
C LYS A 97 -22.57 11.42 2.30
N GLN A 98 -22.74 12.38 1.39
CA GLN A 98 -23.29 13.71 1.68
C GLN A 98 -24.65 13.54 2.33
#